data_AF-A0A3D9Z346-F1
#
_entry.id   AF-A0A3D9Z346-F1
#
_cell.length_a   1.000
_cell.length_b   1.000
_cell.length_c   1.000
_cell.angle_alpha   90.00
_cell.angle_beta   90.00
_cell.angle_gamma   90.00
#
_symmetry.space_group_name_H-M   'P 1'
#
loop_
_entity.id
_entity.type
_entity.pdbx_description
1 polymer ?
#
loop_
_entity_poly.entity_id
_entity_poly.type
_entity_poly.pdbx_seq_one_letter_code
_entity_poly.pdbx_strand_id
1 'polypeptide(L)'
;MRRYLALGYLFFAISPAMAQSGWTDPYAASTKQSKIYQVRIARANFSEEVTNDFFALGCKVFPDEGAIDGMIGDQRELLWDDAQSLGFQEWDISQLARTAADAGMTKAKLPGACDYWKQNPGKVIEIRRRAEAADLVSVPP
;
A
#
# COMPACT_ATOMS: atom_id res chain seq x y z
N MET A 1 -68.93 15.40 -46.93
CA MET A 1 -69.37 14.07 -46.44
C MET A 1 -68.29 13.08 -46.87
N ARG A 2 -67.61 12.25 -46.06
CA ARG A 2 -67.98 11.42 -44.91
C ARG A 2 -66.77 11.27 -43.96
N ARG A 3 -67.09 11.07 -42.68
CA ARG A 3 -66.21 10.70 -41.55
C ARG A 3 -65.95 9.18 -41.52
N TYR A 4 -65.13 8.75 -40.55
CA TYR A 4 -64.91 7.42 -39.89
C TYR A 4 -63.41 7.03 -39.96
N LEU A 5 -62.55 7.20 -38.94
CA LEU A 5 -62.39 6.58 -37.59
C LEU A 5 -62.20 5.06 -37.56
N ALA A 6 -60.97 4.61 -37.28
CA ALA A 6 -60.56 3.34 -36.64
C ALA A 6 -59.04 3.50 -36.31
N LEU A 7 -58.56 3.75 -35.09
CA LEU A 7 -58.56 3.03 -33.80
C LEU A 7 -58.11 1.57 -33.84
N GLY A 8 -57.00 1.31 -33.13
CA GLY A 8 -56.48 -0.01 -32.71
C GLY A 8 -55.15 -0.35 -33.37
N TYR A 9 -54.07 -0.77 -32.69
CA TYR A 9 -53.85 -1.22 -31.32
C TYR A 9 -52.32 -1.08 -31.09
N LEU A 10 -51.87 -0.28 -30.11
CA LEU A 10 -50.46 -0.23 -29.72
C LEU A 10 -50.16 -1.43 -28.81
N PHE A 11 -49.39 -2.41 -29.31
CA PHE A 11 -48.78 -3.45 -28.50
C PHE A 11 -47.73 -2.82 -27.58
N PHE A 12 -48.11 -2.54 -26.33
CA PHE A 12 -47.16 -2.22 -25.26
C PHE A 12 -46.56 -3.54 -24.76
N ALA A 13 -45.37 -3.90 -25.26
CA ALA A 13 -44.56 -4.97 -24.69
C ALA A 13 -43.95 -4.46 -23.38
N ILE A 14 -44.65 -4.69 -22.27
CA ILE A 14 -44.12 -4.44 -20.92
C ILE A 14 -43.23 -5.64 -20.59
N SER A 15 -41.95 -5.56 -20.96
CA SER A 15 -40.95 -6.49 -20.43
C SER A 15 -40.85 -6.25 -18.92
N PRO A 16 -41.07 -7.27 -18.06
CA PRO A 16 -40.69 -7.14 -16.67
C PRO A 16 -39.17 -7.12 -16.62
N ALA A 17 -38.59 -5.93 -16.47
CA ALA A 17 -37.25 -5.80 -15.94
C ALA A 17 -37.32 -6.37 -14.52
N MET A 18 -37.05 -7.67 -14.39
CA MET A 18 -36.74 -8.29 -13.11
C MET A 18 -35.46 -7.64 -12.63
N ALA A 19 -35.61 -6.52 -11.92
CA ALA A 19 -34.59 -5.99 -11.04
C ALA A 19 -34.31 -7.11 -10.03
N GLN A 20 -33.23 -7.86 -10.26
CA GLN A 20 -32.64 -8.71 -9.25
C GLN A 20 -32.26 -7.77 -8.10
N SER A 21 -33.12 -7.70 -7.07
CA SER A 21 -32.77 -7.13 -5.78
C SER A 21 -31.73 -8.06 -5.16
N GLY A 22 -30.49 -7.94 -5.62
CA GLY A 22 -29.35 -8.53 -4.95
C GLY A 22 -29.33 -7.94 -3.55
N TRP A 23 -29.56 -8.79 -2.56
CA TRP A 23 -29.39 -8.44 -1.15
C TRP A 23 -27.90 -8.14 -0.96
N THR A 24 -27.52 -6.87 -1.08
CA THR A 24 -26.17 -6.40 -0.80
C THR A 24 -26.00 -6.44 0.72
N ASP A 25 -25.14 -7.33 1.20
CA ASP A 25 -24.79 -7.41 2.62
C ASP A 25 -24.33 -6.02 3.11
N PRO A 26 -25.10 -5.37 4.01
CA PRO A 26 -24.75 -4.04 4.51
C PRO A 26 -23.42 -4.04 5.27
N TYR A 27 -22.98 -5.19 5.80
CA TYR A 27 -21.72 -5.34 6.52
C TYR A 27 -20.52 -5.51 5.58
N ALA A 28 -20.72 -5.98 4.34
CA ALA A 28 -19.66 -6.14 3.35
C ALA A 28 -19.00 -4.79 2.99
N ALA A 29 -19.81 -3.71 2.90
CA ALA A 29 -19.30 -2.36 2.67
C ALA A 29 -18.44 -1.86 3.85
N SER A 30 -18.89 -2.10 5.09
CA SER A 30 -18.14 -1.72 6.31
C SER A 30 -16.82 -2.47 6.44
N THR A 31 -16.81 -3.76 6.09
CA THR A 31 -15.63 -4.62 6.12
C THR A 31 -14.61 -4.19 5.06
N LYS A 32 -15.06 -3.88 3.83
CA LYS A 32 -14.19 -3.38 2.77
C LYS A 32 -13.57 -2.02 3.14
N GLN A 33 -14.34 -1.11 3.71
CA GLN A 33 -13.82 0.20 4.16
C GLN A 33 -12.79 0.05 5.27
N SER A 34 -13.02 -0.86 6.23
CA SER A 34 -12.05 -1.18 7.27
C SER A 34 -10.73 -1.71 6.69
N LYS A 35 -10.80 -2.66 5.74
CA LYS A 35 -9.60 -3.17 5.05
C LYS A 35 -8.84 -2.08 4.29
N ILE A 36 -9.55 -1.20 3.57
CA ILE A 36 -8.92 -0.06 2.88
C ILE A 36 -8.22 0.86 3.87
N TYR A 37 -8.82 1.12 5.03
CA TYR A 37 -8.19 1.92 6.07
C TYR A 37 -6.91 1.25 6.60
N GLN A 38 -6.94 -0.06 6.89
CA GLN A 38 -5.76 -0.79 7.35
C GLN A 38 -4.63 -0.77 6.33
N VAL A 39 -4.92 -1.00 5.04
CA VAL A 39 -3.91 -0.91 3.98
C VAL A 39 -3.32 0.50 3.87
N ARG A 40 -4.10 1.56 4.08
CA ARG A 40 -3.57 2.93 4.11
C ARG A 40 -2.61 3.15 5.29
N ILE A 41 -2.94 2.64 6.47
CA ILE A 41 -2.04 2.71 7.64
C ILE A 41 -0.76 1.91 7.37
N ALA A 42 -0.88 0.69 6.85
CA ALA A 42 0.27 -0.15 6.51
C ALA A 42 1.19 0.52 5.48
N ARG A 43 0.62 1.17 4.45
CA ARG A 43 1.40 1.97 3.49
C ARG A 43 2.14 3.13 4.15
N ALA A 44 1.50 3.85 5.07
CA ALA A 44 2.13 4.97 5.78
C ALA A 44 3.30 4.47 6.64
N ASN A 45 3.10 3.38 7.40
CA ASN A 45 4.14 2.77 8.22
C ASN A 45 5.31 2.27 7.36
N PHE A 46 5.01 1.56 6.26
CA PHE A 46 6.03 1.11 5.31
C PHE A 46 6.85 2.29 4.76
N SER A 47 6.19 3.39 4.37
CA SER A 47 6.88 4.59 3.91
C SER A 47 7.78 5.20 4.98
N GLU A 48 7.35 5.22 6.24
CA GLU A 48 8.15 5.73 7.36
C GLU A 48 9.35 4.83 7.65
N GLU A 49 9.16 3.51 7.64
CA GLU A 49 10.21 2.51 7.85
C GLU A 49 11.28 2.63 6.77
N VAL A 50 10.90 2.63 5.48
CA VAL A 50 11.83 2.83 4.37
C VAL A 50 12.58 4.16 4.50
N THR A 51 11.89 5.24 4.88
CA THR A 51 12.53 6.55 5.10
C THR A 51 13.57 6.47 6.21
N ASN A 52 13.27 5.79 7.32
CA ASN A 52 14.19 5.65 8.45
C ASN A 52 15.37 4.74 8.11
N ASP A 53 15.15 3.66 7.37
CA ASP A 53 16.20 2.71 6.95
C ASP A 53 17.20 3.40 6.01
N PHE A 54 16.73 4.16 5.01
CA PHE A 54 17.62 4.96 4.15
C PHE A 54 18.23 6.16 4.85
N PHE A 55 17.55 6.76 5.83
CA PHE A 55 18.15 7.79 6.69
C PHE A 55 19.31 7.22 7.53
N ALA A 56 19.14 6.02 8.08
CA ALA A 56 20.19 5.29 8.80
C ALA A 56 21.36 4.94 7.89
N LEU A 57 21.10 4.48 6.67
CA LEU A 57 22.12 4.23 5.65
C LEU A 57 22.92 5.50 5.34
N GLY A 58 22.24 6.61 5.00
CA GLY A 58 22.89 7.88 4.68
C GLY A 58 23.74 8.42 5.84
N CYS A 59 23.35 8.11 7.09
CA CYS A 59 24.10 8.42 8.30
C CYS A 59 25.16 7.38 8.68
N LYS A 60 25.38 6.35 7.85
CA LYS A 60 26.36 5.28 8.05
C LYS A 60 26.16 4.48 9.34
N VAL A 61 24.89 4.27 9.71
CA VAL A 61 24.51 3.48 10.89
C VAL A 61 24.77 1.98 10.67
N PHE A 62 24.65 1.52 9.44
CA PHE A 62 24.99 0.17 8.98
C PHE A 62 25.72 0.23 7.61
N PRO A 63 26.43 -0.84 7.21
CA PRO A 63 27.47 -0.73 6.19
C PRO A 63 27.00 -0.96 4.74
N ASP A 64 25.78 -1.45 4.53
CA ASP A 64 25.37 -2.10 3.28
C ASP A 64 23.92 -1.75 2.87
N GLU A 65 23.72 -1.51 1.57
CA GLU A 65 22.42 -1.31 0.92
C GLU A 65 21.64 -2.63 0.72
N GLY A 66 22.33 -3.75 0.52
CA GLY A 66 21.74 -5.08 0.30
C GLY A 66 20.87 -5.53 1.47
N ALA A 67 21.29 -5.28 2.71
CA ALA A 67 20.48 -5.55 3.88
C ALA A 67 19.17 -4.72 3.93
N ILE A 68 19.14 -3.52 3.31
CA ILE A 68 17.91 -2.72 3.19
C ILE A 68 16.98 -3.33 2.14
N ASP A 69 17.53 -3.73 1.00
CA ASP A 69 16.73 -4.29 -0.09
C ASP A 69 15.96 -5.55 0.36
N GLY A 70 16.59 -6.40 1.18
CA GLY A 70 15.92 -7.55 1.81
C GLY A 70 14.77 -7.13 2.74
N MET A 71 15.02 -6.19 3.67
CA MET A 71 13.99 -5.69 4.59
C MET A 71 12.79 -5.06 3.86
N ILE A 72 13.05 -4.29 2.81
CA ILE A 72 12.01 -3.61 2.02
C ILE A 72 11.27 -4.60 1.13
N GLY A 73 11.97 -5.58 0.55
CA GLY A 73 11.41 -6.60 -0.33
C GLY A 73 10.25 -7.36 0.32
N ASP A 74 10.51 -7.94 1.49
CA ASP A 74 9.52 -8.75 2.22
C ASP A 74 8.30 -7.91 2.63
N GLN A 75 8.54 -6.70 3.15
CA GLN A 75 7.45 -5.80 3.55
C GLN A 75 6.61 -5.33 2.35
N ARG A 76 7.27 -5.07 1.22
CA ARG A 76 6.61 -4.67 -0.03
C ARG A 76 5.71 -5.79 -0.55
N GLU A 77 6.18 -7.04 -0.51
CA GLU A 77 5.41 -8.21 -0.95
C GLU A 77 4.16 -8.40 -0.09
N LEU A 78 4.30 -8.40 1.24
CA LEU A 78 3.17 -8.48 2.16
C LEU A 78 2.14 -7.37 1.95
N LEU A 79 2.62 -6.14 1.78
CA LEU A 79 1.76 -4.99 1.52
C LEU A 79 1.06 -5.08 0.16
N TRP A 80 1.72 -5.66 -0.84
CA TRP A 80 1.15 -5.87 -2.16
C TRP A 80 0.02 -6.88 -2.14
N ASP A 81 0.22 -8.02 -1.48
CA ASP A 81 -0.80 -9.07 -1.36
C ASP A 81 -2.09 -8.53 -0.71
N ASP A 82 -1.96 -7.76 0.36
CA ASP A 82 -3.09 -7.13 1.04
C ASP A 82 -3.78 -6.08 0.15
N ALA A 83 -3.01 -5.28 -0.57
CA ALA A 83 -3.51 -4.15 -1.35
C ALA A 83 -4.12 -4.58 -2.70
N GLN A 84 -3.63 -5.66 -3.31
CA GLN A 84 -4.11 -6.16 -4.61
C GLN A 84 -5.60 -6.53 -4.51
N SER A 85 -6.01 -7.19 -3.42
CA SER A 85 -7.40 -7.58 -3.17
C SER A 85 -8.38 -6.39 -3.08
N LEU A 86 -7.85 -5.18 -2.89
CA LEU A 86 -8.61 -3.94 -2.77
C LEU A 86 -8.52 -3.04 -4.02
N GLY A 87 -7.82 -3.49 -5.06
CA GLY A 87 -7.67 -2.78 -6.34
C GLY A 87 -6.58 -1.71 -6.38
N PHE A 88 -5.65 -1.72 -5.43
CA PHE A 88 -4.42 -0.92 -5.55
C PHE A 88 -3.48 -1.55 -6.59
N GLN A 89 -2.58 -0.75 -7.17
CA GLN A 89 -1.62 -1.24 -8.15
C GLN A 89 -0.22 -1.38 -7.57
N GLU A 90 0.54 -2.36 -8.06
CA GLU A 90 1.86 -2.72 -7.51
C GLU A 90 2.87 -1.58 -7.65
N TRP A 91 2.76 -0.85 -8.76
CA TRP A 91 3.61 0.31 -9.04
C TRP A 91 3.43 1.41 -7.99
N ASP A 92 2.26 1.52 -7.35
CA ASP A 92 2.02 2.50 -6.28
C ASP A 92 2.91 2.21 -5.05
N ILE A 93 3.18 0.93 -4.76
CA ILE A 93 3.98 0.52 -3.60
C ILE A 93 5.46 0.65 -3.92
N SER A 94 5.87 0.25 -5.13
CA SER A 94 7.25 0.42 -5.57
C SER A 94 7.68 1.89 -5.68
N GLN A 95 6.78 2.78 -6.14
CA GLN A 95 7.03 4.22 -6.15
C GLN A 95 7.05 4.82 -4.74
N LEU A 96 6.19 4.33 -3.85
CA LEU A 96 6.18 4.73 -2.44
C LEU A 96 7.53 4.42 -1.78
N ALA A 97 8.08 3.21 -1.99
CA ALA A 97 9.39 2.83 -1.47
C ALA A 97 10.51 3.73 -2.00
N ARG A 98 10.58 4.00 -3.30
CA ARG A 98 11.60 4.89 -3.88
C ARG A 98 11.52 6.31 -3.34
N THR A 99 10.30 6.85 -3.26
CA THR A 99 10.06 8.20 -2.73
C THR A 99 10.50 8.31 -1.26
N ALA A 100 10.18 7.30 -0.46
CA ALA A 100 10.61 7.20 0.93
C ALA A 100 12.14 7.07 1.06
N ALA A 101 12.77 6.27 0.20
CA ALA A 101 14.22 6.10 0.17
C ALA A 101 14.93 7.43 -0.11
N ASP A 102 14.49 8.16 -1.14
CA ASP A 102 15.02 9.48 -1.49
C ASP A 102 14.83 10.50 -0.35
N ALA A 103 13.67 10.46 0.33
CA ALA A 103 13.41 11.30 1.49
C ALA A 103 14.36 10.98 2.65
N GLY A 104 14.62 9.70 2.93
CA GLY A 104 15.56 9.25 3.94
C GLY A 104 16.99 9.71 3.65
N MET A 105 17.45 9.49 2.43
CA MET A 105 18.78 9.94 1.97
C MET A 105 18.91 11.47 1.98
N THR A 106 17.84 12.18 1.65
CA THR A 106 17.82 13.65 1.72
C THR A 106 17.90 14.15 3.15
N LYS A 107 17.17 13.51 4.08
CA LYS A 107 17.22 13.81 5.51
C LYS A 107 18.62 13.61 6.08
N ALA A 108 19.34 12.58 5.65
CA ALA A 108 20.72 12.31 6.09
C ALA A 108 21.72 13.41 5.70
N LYS A 109 21.42 14.18 4.64
CA LYS A 109 22.28 15.30 4.18
C LYS A 109 22.10 16.57 5.01
N LEU A 110 21.06 16.66 5.85
CA LEU A 110 20.83 17.84 6.67
C LEU A 110 21.89 17.95 7.79
N PRO A 111 22.49 19.14 7.99
CA PRO A 111 23.48 19.34 9.06
C PRO A 111 22.92 18.93 10.44
N GLY A 112 23.65 18.08 11.16
CA GLY A 112 23.27 17.61 12.50
C GLY A 112 22.17 16.54 12.53
N ALA A 113 21.53 16.18 11.41
CA ALA A 113 20.45 15.19 11.42
C ALA A 113 20.92 13.82 11.94
N CYS A 114 22.13 13.39 11.57
CA CYS A 114 22.67 12.11 12.00
C CYS A 114 22.94 12.00 13.52
N ASP A 115 22.96 13.12 14.26
CA ASP A 115 23.04 13.07 15.73
C ASP A 115 21.80 12.43 16.36
N TYR A 116 20.69 12.37 15.62
CA TYR A 116 19.50 11.58 15.98
C TYR A 116 19.86 10.16 16.43
N TRP A 117 20.76 9.48 15.72
CA TRP A 117 21.13 8.10 16.01
C TRP A 117 21.96 7.96 17.28
N LYS A 118 22.77 8.97 17.61
CA LYS A 118 23.51 9.02 18.88
C LYS A 118 22.56 9.20 20.07
N GLN A 119 21.50 9.97 19.89
CA GLN A 119 20.47 10.20 20.91
C GLN A 119 19.49 9.03 21.04
N ASN A 120 19.41 8.16 20.03
CA ASN A 120 18.49 7.02 19.96
C ASN A 120 19.22 5.69 19.71
N PRO A 121 20.15 5.26 20.60
CA PRO A 121 20.93 4.05 20.38
C PRO A 121 20.07 2.78 20.29
N GLY A 122 18.92 2.75 20.96
CA GLY A 122 17.97 1.63 20.86
C GLY A 122 17.46 1.41 19.44
N LYS A 123 17.22 2.48 18.67
CA LYS A 123 16.78 2.38 17.28
C LYS A 123 17.87 1.87 16.35
N VAL A 124 19.13 2.21 16.64
CA VAL A 124 20.28 1.66 15.91
C VAL A 124 20.36 0.15 16.07
N ILE A 125 20.17 -0.34 17.30
CA ILE A 125 20.18 -1.79 17.60
C ILE A 125 19.03 -2.49 16.87
N GLU A 126 17.83 -1.91 16.89
CA GLU A 126 16.66 -2.47 16.23
C GLU A 126 16.85 -2.61 14.71
N ILE A 127 17.34 -1.55 14.05
CA ILE A 127 17.60 -1.56 12.61
C ILE A 127 18.67 -2.59 12.26
N ARG A 128 19.76 -2.67 13.03
CA ARG A 128 20.81 -3.68 12.82
C ARG A 128 20.27 -5.11 12.96
N ARG A 129 19.42 -5.36 13.97
CA ARG A 129 18.77 -6.66 14.16
C ARG A 129 17.85 -7.02 12.99
N ARG A 130 17.11 -6.05 12.45
CA ARG A 130 16.26 -6.26 11.24
C ARG A 130 17.13 -6.56 10.01
N ALA A 131 18.21 -5.81 9.81
CA ALA A 131 19.15 -5.99 8.71
C ALA A 131 19.83 -7.37 8.75
N GLU A 132 20.34 -7.79 9.92
CA GLU A 132 20.91 -9.12 10.13
C GLU A 132 19.88 -10.24 9.87
N ALA A 133 18.63 -10.05 10.30
CA ALA A 133 17.57 -11.01 10.04
C ALA A 133 17.24 -11.13 8.54
N ALA A 134 17.29 -10.03 7.79
CA ALA A 134 17.08 -10.03 6.34
C ALA A 134 18.25 -10.68 5.59
N ASP A 135 19.50 -10.44 6.03
CA ASP A 135 20.70 -11.01 5.41
C ASP A 135 20.82 -12.53 5.64
N LEU A 136 20.29 -13.04 6.76
CA LEU A 136 20.21 -14.49 7.00
C LEU A 136 19.18 -15.20 6.10
N VAL A 137 18.23 -14.47 5.49
CA VAL A 137 17.24 -15.00 4.55
C VAL A 137 17.76 -14.94 3.10
N SER A 138 18.72 -14.05 2.81
CA SER A 138 19.29 -13.85 1.47
C SER A 138 20.38 -14.86 1.09
N VAL A 139 20.88 -15.67 2.05
CA VAL A 139 21.85 -16.74 1.79
C VAL A 139 21.11 -18.02 1.35
N PRO A 140 21.19 -18.42 0.06
CA PRO A 140 20.67 -19.72 -0.35
C PRO A 140 21.47 -20.87 0.33
N PRO A 141 20.83 -22.01 0.62
CA PRO A 141 21.47 -23.15 1.29
C PRO A 141 22.68 -23.72 0.52
#